data_AF-A0A8S9MJ21-F1
#
_entry.id   AF-A0A8S9MJ21-F1
#
_cell.length_a   1.000
_cell.length_b   1.000
_cell.length_c   1.000
_cell.angle_alpha   90.00
_cell.angle_beta   90.00
_cell.angle_gamma   90.00
#
_symmetry.space_group_name_H-M   'P 1'
#
loop_
_entity.id
_entity.type
_entity.pdbx_description
1 polymer ?
#
loop_
_entity_poly.entity_id
_entity_poly.type
_entity_poly.pdbx_seq_one_letter_code
_entity_poly.pdbx_strand_id
1 'polypeptide(L)'
;MGLPQNKLKSFCIFLLSLLTLTPLAFSEIFLEEHFEGGWKSRWVLSDWKRNEGKAGTFKHTAGKWPGDPDNKGIQTYNDAKHYAISAKIPEFSNKNRTLVVQYSVKIEQDIECGGAYIKLLSGYVNQKQFGGDTPYSLMFGPDICGTQTKKLHVILSYQGQNYPIKKDLECETDKLNHFYTFILRPDASYSVLVDNKEREFGSMYTDWDILPPRKIKVKNAKKPVDWDDREYIDDPEDVKPEGYDSIPREIPDQKAKEPEDWDEEENGHWEPPKIPNPAYKEFEDDPDLYVLKPIRYAGIEVWQVKAGSIFDNILISDDPEYARSMVDDYFAQHRESEKELFAEAEKERKAREDEEARIAREEGERRRKERGDRYGHRDRRHRYKRHHRRDYMDDYHLYDSEFSCRMSYKAQWWPGGGFGNDNQ
;
A
#
# COMPACT_ATOMS: atom_id res chain seq x y z
N MET A 1 -5.15 -87.18 -29.03
CA MET A 1 -3.67 -87.07 -29.18
C MET A 1 -3.41 -85.79 -29.95
N GLY A 2 -2.78 -84.73 -29.48
CA GLY A 2 -2.17 -84.33 -28.22
C GLY A 2 -1.61 -82.92 -28.51
N LEU A 3 -1.82 -81.96 -27.61
CA LEU A 3 -1.02 -80.73 -27.61
C LEU A 3 0.35 -81.05 -27.00
N PRO A 4 1.41 -80.35 -27.44
CA PRO A 4 2.06 -79.43 -26.50
C PRO A 4 2.41 -78.09 -27.20
N GLN A 5 1.94 -76.95 -26.69
CA GLN A 5 2.64 -76.11 -25.71
C GLN A 5 4.15 -75.94 -25.99
N ASN A 6 4.52 -74.76 -26.50
CA ASN A 6 5.52 -73.86 -25.91
C ASN A 6 6.01 -72.86 -26.95
N LYS A 7 5.44 -71.65 -26.96
CA LYS A 7 6.11 -70.33 -27.06
C LYS A 7 5.05 -69.22 -26.93
N LEU A 8 4.29 -69.27 -25.83
CA LEU A 8 3.40 -68.17 -25.42
C LEU A 8 3.56 -67.91 -23.92
N LYS A 9 4.82 -67.76 -23.50
CA LYS A 9 5.21 -67.29 -22.16
C LYS A 9 6.44 -66.43 -22.34
N SER A 10 6.23 -65.12 -22.48
CA SER A 10 7.10 -64.05 -21.97
C SER A 10 6.78 -62.77 -22.73
N PHE A 11 5.60 -62.19 -22.50
CA PHE A 11 5.33 -60.78 -22.79
C PHE A 11 4.05 -60.34 -22.04
N CYS A 12 3.94 -60.71 -20.76
CA CYS A 12 2.80 -60.33 -19.92
C CYS A 12 3.17 -59.59 -18.63
N ILE A 13 4.44 -59.20 -18.40
CA ILE A 13 4.78 -58.46 -17.19
C ILE A 13 5.86 -57.43 -17.55
N PHE A 14 5.66 -56.19 -17.08
CA PHE A 14 6.45 -54.97 -17.29
C PHE A 14 6.07 -54.07 -18.47
N LEU A 15 4.81 -53.66 -18.49
CA LEU A 15 4.45 -52.27 -18.81
C LEU A 15 3.11 -51.93 -18.14
N LEU A 16 3.03 -52.15 -16.82
CA LEU A 16 2.31 -51.20 -15.99
C LEU A 16 3.18 -49.93 -15.97
N SER A 17 3.12 -49.14 -17.06
CA SER A 17 3.43 -47.74 -16.91
C SER A 17 2.37 -47.21 -15.95
N LEU A 18 2.86 -46.84 -14.79
CA LEU A 18 2.20 -46.02 -13.80
C LEU A 18 1.67 -44.78 -14.54
N LEU A 19 0.46 -44.84 -15.11
CA LEU A 19 -0.34 -43.66 -15.34
C LEU A 19 -0.71 -43.20 -13.94
N THR A 20 0.22 -42.49 -13.30
CA THR A 20 -0.11 -41.55 -12.26
C THR A 20 -1.16 -40.66 -12.89
N LEU A 21 -2.41 -40.84 -12.49
CA LEU A 21 -3.47 -39.87 -12.71
C LEU A 21 -3.04 -38.66 -11.88
N THR A 22 -2.09 -37.89 -12.39
CA THR A 22 -1.74 -36.59 -11.83
C THR A 22 -3.03 -35.80 -11.94
N PRO A 23 -3.64 -35.36 -10.83
CA PRO A 23 -4.74 -34.42 -10.92
C PRO A 23 -4.22 -33.25 -11.77
N LEU A 24 -4.86 -33.00 -12.91
CA LEU A 24 -4.73 -31.73 -13.61
C LEU A 24 -5.20 -30.70 -12.60
N ALA A 25 -4.26 -30.05 -11.92
CA ALA A 25 -4.54 -28.84 -11.17
C ALA A 25 -5.00 -27.83 -12.23
N PHE A 26 -6.32 -27.64 -12.31
CA PHE A 26 -6.90 -26.65 -13.19
C PHE A 26 -6.62 -25.29 -12.55
N SER A 27 -5.73 -24.52 -13.18
CA SER A 27 -5.55 -23.10 -12.90
C SER A 27 -6.79 -22.35 -13.37
N GLU A 28 -7.38 -21.54 -12.49
CA GLU A 28 -8.57 -20.75 -12.77
C GLU A 28 -8.21 -19.26 -12.85
N ILE A 29 -8.56 -18.64 -13.98
CA ILE A 29 -8.43 -17.21 -14.20
C ILE A 29 -9.80 -16.57 -13.94
N PHE A 30 -9.92 -15.80 -12.87
CA PHE A 30 -11.16 -15.13 -12.47
C PHE A 30 -11.35 -13.79 -13.20
N LEU A 31 -10.25 -13.11 -13.51
CA LEU A 31 -10.21 -11.89 -14.31
C LEU A 31 -8.87 -11.81 -15.02
N GLU A 32 -8.91 -11.48 -16.31
CA GLU A 32 -7.76 -11.08 -17.11
C GLU A 32 -8.21 -9.91 -18.00
N GLU A 33 -7.59 -8.75 -17.81
CA GLU A 33 -7.95 -7.53 -18.52
C GLU A 33 -6.70 -6.80 -19.04
N HIS A 34 -6.65 -6.69 -20.37
CA HIS A 34 -5.63 -5.96 -21.15
C HIS A 34 -6.19 -4.70 -21.82
N PHE A 35 -7.38 -4.26 -21.40
CA PHE A 35 -8.10 -3.09 -21.90
C PHE A 35 -8.27 -3.01 -23.42
N GLU A 36 -8.29 -4.15 -24.10
CA GLU A 36 -8.52 -4.25 -25.53
C GLU A 36 -9.89 -3.69 -25.98
N GLY A 37 -10.15 -3.76 -27.29
CA GLY A 37 -11.43 -3.39 -27.89
C GLY A 37 -12.64 -3.89 -27.09
N GLY A 38 -13.54 -2.97 -26.76
CA GLY A 38 -14.77 -3.28 -26.04
C GLY A 38 -14.68 -3.26 -24.51
N TRP A 39 -13.55 -2.90 -23.89
CA TRP A 39 -13.42 -2.82 -22.42
C TRP A 39 -14.52 -1.99 -21.73
N LYS A 40 -15.07 -0.98 -22.40
CA LYS A 40 -16.19 -0.16 -21.90
C LYS A 40 -17.49 -0.94 -21.65
N SER A 41 -17.65 -2.15 -22.20
CA SER A 41 -18.79 -3.02 -21.89
C SER A 41 -18.56 -3.83 -20.61
N ARG A 42 -17.29 -4.09 -20.25
CA ARG A 42 -16.88 -4.83 -19.05
C ARG A 42 -16.75 -3.92 -17.82
N TRP A 43 -16.26 -2.70 -18.03
CA TRP A 43 -16.00 -1.72 -16.98
C TRP A 43 -17.06 -0.63 -16.92
N VAL A 44 -17.57 -0.39 -15.71
CA VAL A 44 -18.58 0.62 -15.42
C VAL A 44 -17.93 1.81 -14.73
N LEU A 45 -17.93 2.96 -15.41
CA LEU A 45 -17.54 4.23 -14.79
C LEU A 45 -18.60 4.65 -13.77
N SER A 46 -18.15 4.95 -12.55
CA SER A 46 -18.97 5.42 -11.45
C SER A 46 -19.41 6.86 -11.68
N ASP A 47 -20.60 7.20 -11.18
CA ASP A 47 -21.13 8.57 -11.13
C ASP A 47 -20.87 9.21 -9.76
N TRP A 48 -20.21 8.50 -8.84
CA TRP A 48 -19.74 9.04 -7.56
C TRP A 48 -18.89 10.29 -7.80
N LYS A 49 -19.12 11.34 -7.00
CA LYS A 49 -18.50 12.68 -7.13
C LYS A 49 -18.83 13.47 -8.41
N ARG A 50 -19.70 12.98 -9.29
CA ARG A 50 -20.10 13.72 -10.51
C ARG A 50 -20.80 15.04 -10.20
N ASN A 51 -21.75 15.03 -9.26
CA ASN A 51 -22.50 16.24 -8.87
C ASN A 51 -21.62 17.29 -8.17
N GLU A 52 -20.50 16.88 -7.56
CA GLU A 52 -19.52 17.79 -6.96
C GLU A 52 -18.53 18.35 -8.01
N GLY A 53 -18.63 17.90 -9.27
CA GLY A 53 -17.66 18.22 -10.32
C GLY A 53 -16.27 17.62 -10.06
N LYS A 54 -16.16 16.62 -9.17
CA LYS A 54 -14.89 16.01 -8.75
C LYS A 54 -14.64 14.62 -9.34
N ALA A 55 -15.56 14.08 -10.12
CA ALA A 55 -15.37 12.82 -10.85
C ALA A 55 -14.40 12.99 -12.03
N GLY A 56 -13.44 12.08 -12.14
CA GLY A 56 -12.45 11.98 -13.21
C GLY A 56 -12.92 11.05 -14.34
N THR A 57 -12.22 11.12 -15.47
CA THR A 57 -12.50 10.26 -16.63
C THR A 57 -11.25 9.50 -17.07
N PHE A 58 -11.45 8.34 -17.69
CA PHE A 58 -10.35 7.53 -18.20
C PHE A 58 -10.20 7.68 -19.71
N LYS A 59 -8.95 7.75 -20.18
CA LYS A 59 -8.58 7.70 -21.59
C LYS A 59 -7.94 6.34 -21.91
N HIS A 60 -8.27 5.75 -23.05
CA HIS A 60 -7.64 4.52 -23.52
C HIS A 60 -6.37 4.87 -24.32
N THR A 61 -5.19 4.49 -23.84
CA THR A 61 -3.89 4.94 -24.41
C THR A 61 -2.71 4.09 -23.94
N ALA A 62 -1.64 4.06 -24.73
CA ALA A 62 -0.37 3.40 -24.40
C ALA A 62 0.60 4.34 -23.62
N GLY A 63 0.24 5.63 -23.49
CA GLY A 63 1.09 6.65 -22.87
C GLY A 63 2.04 7.33 -23.85
N LYS A 64 3.04 8.06 -23.31
CA LYS A 64 3.97 8.90 -24.07
C LYS A 64 5.17 8.13 -24.64
N TRP A 65 5.67 7.15 -23.90
CA TRP A 65 6.75 6.24 -24.30
C TRP A 65 6.25 4.80 -24.15
N PRO A 66 5.39 4.32 -25.07
CA PRO A 66 4.91 2.96 -25.01
C PRO A 66 5.98 1.98 -25.52
N GLY A 67 6.23 0.89 -24.80
CA GLY A 67 7.07 -0.21 -25.32
C GLY A 67 6.46 -0.89 -26.55
N ASP A 68 5.12 -0.91 -26.61
CA ASP A 68 4.31 -1.26 -27.79
C ASP A 68 3.12 -0.26 -27.89
N PRO A 69 2.97 0.48 -29.01
CA PRO A 69 1.86 1.41 -29.23
C PRO A 69 0.46 0.77 -29.28
N ASP A 70 0.38 -0.52 -29.59
CA ASP A 70 -0.89 -1.26 -29.66
C ASP A 70 -1.33 -1.74 -28.28
N ASN A 71 -0.39 -1.91 -27.34
CA ASN A 71 -0.68 -2.24 -25.96
C ASN A 71 -1.15 -1.00 -25.18
N LYS A 72 -2.46 -0.94 -24.88
CA LYS A 72 -3.12 0.24 -24.33
C LYS A 72 -3.84 -0.10 -23.04
N GLY A 73 -3.55 0.68 -22.00
CA GLY A 73 -4.29 0.67 -20.74
C GLY A 73 -5.31 1.79 -20.63
N ILE A 74 -5.90 1.90 -19.44
CA ILE A 74 -6.74 3.04 -19.07
C ILE A 74 -5.95 4.05 -18.25
N GLN A 75 -5.87 5.28 -18.76
CA GLN A 75 -5.16 6.40 -18.15
C GLN A 75 -6.10 7.35 -17.44
N THR A 76 -5.76 7.78 -16.24
CA THR A 76 -6.45 8.91 -15.58
C THR A 76 -6.22 10.20 -16.37
N TYR A 77 -7.28 10.95 -16.69
CA TYR A 77 -7.17 12.07 -17.65
C TYR A 77 -7.21 13.48 -17.06
N ASN A 78 -8.09 13.77 -16.09
CA ASN A 78 -8.33 15.12 -15.58
C ASN A 78 -7.68 15.38 -14.21
N ASP A 79 -6.87 16.42 -14.11
CA ASP A 79 -6.22 16.78 -12.84
C ASP A 79 -7.21 17.09 -11.70
N ALA A 80 -6.78 16.81 -10.47
CA ALA A 80 -7.51 17.02 -9.22
C ALA A 80 -8.91 16.40 -9.22
N LYS A 81 -8.98 15.10 -9.54
CA LYS A 81 -10.22 14.31 -9.58
C LYS A 81 -10.13 12.99 -8.83
N HIS A 82 -11.29 12.50 -8.43
CA HIS A 82 -11.53 11.13 -7.99
C HIS A 82 -11.89 10.26 -9.19
N TYR A 83 -11.16 9.18 -9.38
CA TYR A 83 -11.37 8.20 -10.43
C TYR A 83 -11.99 6.96 -9.81
N ALA A 84 -13.12 6.52 -10.32
CA ALA A 84 -13.81 5.34 -9.82
C ALA A 84 -14.42 4.54 -10.97
N ILE A 85 -13.89 3.35 -11.20
CA ILE A 85 -14.36 2.43 -12.25
C ILE A 85 -14.29 0.99 -11.73
N SER A 86 -15.27 0.16 -12.06
CA SER A 86 -15.30 -1.24 -11.61
C SER A 86 -15.75 -2.19 -12.70
N ALA A 87 -15.25 -3.41 -12.66
CA ALA A 87 -15.70 -4.54 -13.46
C ALA A 87 -16.36 -5.58 -12.56
N LYS A 88 -17.47 -6.16 -13.03
CA LYS A 88 -18.11 -7.31 -12.40
C LYS A 88 -17.45 -8.58 -12.93
N ILE A 89 -17.10 -9.49 -12.03
CA ILE A 89 -16.46 -10.77 -12.35
C ILE A 89 -17.33 -11.93 -11.86
N PRO A 90 -17.10 -13.17 -12.34
CA PRO A 90 -17.68 -14.36 -11.73
C PRO A 90 -17.38 -14.38 -10.24
N GLU A 91 -18.38 -14.63 -9.41
CA GLU A 91 -18.18 -14.66 -7.97
C GLU A 91 -17.33 -15.88 -7.59
N PHE A 92 -16.27 -15.66 -6.80
CA PHE A 92 -15.38 -16.72 -6.36
C PHE A 92 -14.94 -16.52 -4.90
N SER A 93 -14.43 -17.58 -4.28
CA SER A 93 -13.80 -17.55 -2.96
C SER A 93 -12.41 -18.16 -3.04
N ASN A 94 -11.46 -17.58 -2.31
CA ASN A 94 -10.12 -18.11 -2.21
C ASN A 94 -9.99 -19.23 -1.16
N LYS A 95 -11.08 -19.77 -0.62
CA LYS A 95 -11.03 -20.90 0.30
C LYS A 95 -10.35 -22.11 -0.35
N ASN A 96 -9.35 -22.68 0.34
CA ASN A 96 -8.53 -23.81 -0.10
C ASN A 96 -7.75 -23.59 -1.41
N ARG A 97 -7.54 -22.34 -1.83
CA ARG A 97 -6.77 -22.01 -3.03
C ARG A 97 -5.93 -20.75 -2.82
N THR A 98 -4.88 -20.61 -3.61
CA THR A 98 -4.10 -19.38 -3.63
C THR A 98 -4.94 -18.28 -4.29
N LEU A 99 -4.82 -17.05 -3.81
CA LEU A 99 -5.30 -15.85 -4.48
C LEU A 99 -4.10 -15.09 -5.01
N VAL A 100 -4.07 -14.86 -6.31
CA VAL A 100 -3.10 -14.01 -6.98
C VAL A 100 -3.82 -12.77 -7.50
N VAL A 101 -3.29 -11.60 -7.18
CA VAL A 101 -3.76 -10.31 -7.67
C VAL A 101 -2.57 -9.58 -8.25
N GLN A 102 -2.57 -9.44 -9.57
CA GLN A 102 -1.48 -8.82 -10.31
C GLN A 102 -2.03 -7.74 -11.21
N TYR A 103 -1.31 -6.63 -11.33
CA TYR A 103 -1.58 -5.66 -12.37
C TYR A 103 -0.33 -4.83 -12.65
N SER A 104 -0.32 -4.21 -13.83
CA SER A 104 0.71 -3.24 -14.17
C SER A 104 0.19 -1.82 -14.04
N VAL A 105 1.06 -0.93 -13.59
CA VAL A 105 0.79 0.50 -13.56
C VAL A 105 2.02 1.29 -13.99
N LYS A 106 1.79 2.25 -14.88
CA LYS A 106 2.77 3.24 -15.30
C LYS A 106 2.34 4.62 -14.81
N ILE A 107 3.17 5.24 -13.99
CA ILE A 107 2.94 6.61 -13.50
C ILE A 107 3.85 7.55 -14.32
N GLU A 108 3.43 7.84 -15.55
CA GLU A 108 4.25 8.61 -16.49
C GLU A 108 4.28 10.12 -16.22
N GLN A 109 3.33 10.62 -15.44
CA GLN A 109 3.25 12.00 -15.00
C GLN A 109 4.09 12.26 -13.74
N ASP A 110 4.45 13.52 -13.50
CA ASP A 110 5.04 13.93 -12.22
C ASP A 110 3.96 13.94 -11.13
N ILE A 111 3.64 12.76 -10.59
CA ILE A 111 2.62 12.63 -9.56
C ILE A 111 3.11 13.32 -8.29
N GLU A 112 2.37 14.33 -7.84
CA GLU A 112 2.64 14.99 -6.56
C GLU A 112 1.93 14.26 -5.43
N CYS A 113 0.64 13.97 -5.62
CA CYS A 113 -0.15 13.19 -4.69
C CYS A 113 -1.26 12.45 -5.43
N GLY A 114 -1.29 11.12 -5.28
CA GLY A 114 -2.35 10.27 -5.77
C GLY A 114 -2.06 8.79 -5.63
N GLY A 115 -3.15 8.03 -5.54
CA GLY A 115 -3.13 6.57 -5.52
C GLY A 115 -3.03 5.97 -6.91
N ALA A 116 -2.48 4.77 -7.01
CA ALA A 116 -2.58 3.93 -8.19
C ALA A 116 -2.81 2.45 -7.82
N TYR A 117 -3.62 2.22 -6.79
CA TYR A 117 -4.03 0.91 -6.28
C TYR A 117 -5.37 0.42 -6.84
N ILE A 118 -5.61 -0.88 -6.70
CA ILE A 118 -6.88 -1.54 -7.04
C ILE A 118 -7.56 -2.08 -5.78
N LYS A 119 -8.88 -2.31 -5.88
CA LYS A 119 -9.73 -2.87 -4.83
C LYS A 119 -10.45 -4.12 -5.34
N LEU A 120 -10.49 -5.16 -4.53
CA LEU A 120 -11.40 -6.30 -4.72
C LEU A 120 -12.60 -6.15 -3.81
N LEU A 121 -13.80 -6.30 -4.36
CA LEU A 121 -15.06 -6.02 -3.66
C LEU A 121 -15.89 -7.30 -3.54
N SER A 122 -16.61 -7.38 -2.43
CA SER A 122 -17.49 -8.51 -2.10
C SER A 122 -18.94 -8.09 -1.99
N GLY A 123 -19.85 -9.06 -2.10
CA GLY A 123 -21.28 -8.83 -2.00
C GLY A 123 -21.86 -8.06 -3.18
N TYR A 124 -22.96 -7.35 -2.98
CA TYR A 124 -23.54 -6.50 -4.02
C TYR A 124 -22.93 -5.09 -3.98
N VAL A 125 -22.43 -4.63 -5.12
CA VAL A 125 -21.93 -3.27 -5.31
C VAL A 125 -22.76 -2.58 -6.39
N ASN A 126 -23.32 -1.41 -6.06
CA ASN A 126 -23.85 -0.51 -7.07
C ASN A 126 -22.67 0.19 -7.76
N GLN A 127 -22.22 -0.35 -8.89
CA GLN A 127 -21.05 0.14 -9.65
C GLN A 127 -21.17 1.62 -10.04
N LYS A 128 -22.39 2.16 -10.17
CA LYS A 128 -22.63 3.58 -10.46
C LYS A 128 -22.41 4.51 -9.27
N GLN A 129 -22.36 3.97 -8.07
CA GLN A 129 -22.08 4.70 -6.83
C GLN A 129 -20.79 4.20 -6.16
N PHE A 130 -20.00 3.39 -6.87
CA PHE A 130 -18.70 2.91 -6.39
C PHE A 130 -17.77 4.09 -6.10
N GLY A 131 -17.15 4.10 -4.92
CA GLY A 131 -16.34 5.21 -4.42
C GLY A 131 -15.56 4.85 -3.15
N GLY A 132 -14.96 5.85 -2.53
CA GLY A 132 -14.05 5.70 -1.38
C GLY A 132 -14.60 4.87 -0.22
N ASP A 133 -15.88 5.09 0.12
CA ASP A 133 -16.56 4.42 1.25
C ASP A 133 -17.12 3.04 0.89
N THR A 134 -16.96 2.57 -0.35
CA THR A 134 -17.46 1.25 -0.74
C THR A 134 -16.66 0.16 -0.03
N PRO A 135 -17.30 -0.76 0.71
CA PRO A 135 -16.60 -1.86 1.36
C PRO A 135 -15.85 -2.72 0.36
N TYR A 136 -14.60 -3.05 0.69
CA TYR A 136 -13.71 -3.90 -0.09
C TYR A 136 -13.18 -5.03 0.79
N SER A 137 -12.62 -6.06 0.17
CA SER A 137 -11.97 -7.20 0.85
C SER A 137 -10.45 -7.09 0.81
N LEU A 138 -9.92 -6.51 -0.27
CA LEU A 138 -8.51 -6.21 -0.46
C LEU A 138 -8.37 -4.84 -1.14
N MET A 139 -7.43 -4.02 -0.67
CA MET A 139 -6.88 -2.89 -1.42
C MET A 139 -5.38 -3.11 -1.56
N PHE A 140 -4.87 -3.07 -2.80
CA PHE A 140 -3.48 -3.39 -3.10
C PHE A 140 -2.92 -2.46 -4.16
N GLY A 141 -1.75 -1.87 -3.91
CA GLY A 141 -1.01 -1.08 -4.88
C GLY A 141 -0.34 0.18 -4.35
N PRO A 142 0.38 0.91 -5.21
CA PRO A 142 1.16 2.08 -4.82
C PRO A 142 0.27 3.29 -4.52
N ASP A 143 0.74 4.12 -3.59
CA ASP A 143 0.18 5.42 -3.22
C ASP A 143 1.31 6.39 -2.92
N ILE A 144 1.35 7.46 -3.70
CA ILE A 144 2.43 8.45 -3.67
C ILE A 144 1.80 9.78 -3.26
N CYS A 145 2.27 10.37 -2.16
CA CYS A 145 1.85 11.71 -1.74
C CYS A 145 3.02 12.48 -1.11
N GLY A 146 3.56 13.43 -1.89
CA GLY A 146 4.73 14.21 -1.55
C GLY A 146 5.99 13.37 -1.40
N THR A 147 6.94 13.88 -0.62
CA THR A 147 8.20 13.17 -0.33
C THR A 147 8.07 12.17 0.82
N GLN A 148 6.99 12.25 1.61
CA GLN A 148 6.84 11.49 2.86
C GLN A 148 6.04 10.19 2.68
N THR A 149 5.15 10.14 1.69
CA THR A 149 4.31 8.96 1.45
C THR A 149 4.65 8.37 0.09
N LYS A 150 5.35 7.24 0.10
CA LYS A 150 5.62 6.40 -1.07
C LYS A 150 5.35 4.96 -0.69
N LYS A 151 4.08 4.66 -0.43
CA LYS A 151 3.68 3.39 0.21
C LYS A 151 3.10 2.44 -0.82
N LEU A 152 3.45 1.17 -0.70
CA LEU A 152 2.75 0.07 -1.35
C LEU A 152 1.72 -0.48 -0.35
N HIS A 153 0.45 -0.11 -0.54
CA HIS A 153 -0.63 -0.54 0.33
C HIS A 153 -0.92 -2.02 0.14
N VAL A 154 -1.07 -2.74 1.24
CA VAL A 154 -1.72 -4.05 1.32
C VAL A 154 -2.70 -4.00 2.49
N ILE A 155 -3.98 -3.77 2.20
CA ILE A 155 -5.02 -3.59 3.21
C ILE A 155 -6.05 -4.71 3.06
N LEU A 156 -6.23 -5.48 4.13
CA LEU A 156 -7.15 -6.60 4.19
C LEU A 156 -8.34 -6.25 5.08
N SER A 157 -9.54 -6.62 4.64
CA SER A 157 -10.75 -6.31 5.40
C SER A 157 -11.26 -7.55 6.12
N TYR A 158 -11.36 -7.47 7.44
CA TYR A 158 -11.85 -8.55 8.29
C TYR A 158 -12.96 -8.03 9.19
N GLN A 159 -14.09 -8.75 9.26
CA GLN A 159 -15.27 -8.38 10.06
C GLN A 159 -15.78 -6.93 9.86
N GLY A 160 -15.56 -6.35 8.68
CA GLY A 160 -16.00 -4.99 8.35
C GLY A 160 -15.04 -3.87 8.73
N GLN A 161 -13.86 -4.21 9.24
CA GLN A 161 -12.77 -3.27 9.49
C GLN A 161 -11.59 -3.52 8.53
N ASN A 162 -10.91 -2.45 8.13
CA ASN A 162 -9.78 -2.49 7.22
C ASN A 162 -8.48 -2.48 8.03
N TYR A 163 -7.61 -3.45 7.79
CA TYR A 163 -6.33 -3.62 8.46
C TYR A 163 -5.21 -3.40 7.44
N PRO A 164 -4.46 -2.28 7.51
CA PRO A 164 -3.26 -2.12 6.72
C PRO A 164 -2.15 -3.03 7.26
N ILE A 165 -1.28 -3.48 6.36
CA ILE A 165 -0.05 -4.19 6.74
C ILE A 165 0.80 -3.31 7.67
N LYS A 166 1.41 -3.92 8.69
CA LYS A 166 2.28 -3.23 9.66
C LYS A 166 3.61 -2.79 9.06
N LYS A 167 4.08 -3.53 8.06
CA LYS A 167 5.36 -3.31 7.41
C LYS A 167 5.26 -2.09 6.50
N ASP A 168 6.25 -1.21 6.57
CA ASP A 168 6.36 -0.06 5.66
C ASP A 168 6.96 -0.54 4.34
N LEU A 169 6.09 -0.75 3.34
CA LEU A 169 6.49 -1.16 1.99
C LEU A 169 6.60 0.07 1.09
N GLU A 170 7.72 0.19 0.40
CA GLU A 170 7.94 1.27 -0.58
C GLU A 170 7.51 0.84 -1.98
N CYS A 171 6.93 1.78 -2.74
CA CYS A 171 6.58 1.59 -4.15
C CYS A 171 7.60 2.22 -5.10
N GLU A 172 7.59 1.77 -6.36
CA GLU A 172 8.43 2.34 -7.41
C GLU A 172 7.94 3.75 -7.77
N THR A 173 8.89 4.67 -7.96
CA THR A 173 8.59 6.08 -8.23
C THR A 173 9.19 6.60 -9.53
N ASP A 174 9.74 5.71 -10.36
CA ASP A 174 10.14 6.08 -11.71
C ASP A 174 8.91 6.20 -12.63
N LYS A 175 9.16 6.50 -13.91
CA LYS A 175 8.11 6.79 -14.90
C LYS A 175 7.87 5.63 -15.89
N LEU A 176 8.40 4.46 -15.59
CA LEU A 176 8.26 3.24 -16.38
C LEU A 176 7.08 2.42 -15.89
N ASN A 177 6.73 1.38 -16.63
CA ASN A 177 5.70 0.44 -16.23
C ASN A 177 6.24 -0.54 -15.18
N HIS A 178 5.48 -0.78 -14.12
CA HIS A 178 5.81 -1.76 -13.09
C HIS A 178 4.65 -2.72 -12.83
N PHE A 179 4.97 -3.98 -12.58
CA PHE A 179 4.00 -5.00 -12.17
C PHE A 179 4.02 -5.13 -10.65
N TYR A 180 2.83 -5.06 -10.05
CA TYR A 180 2.61 -5.31 -8.63
C TYR A 180 1.81 -6.60 -8.49
N THR A 181 2.33 -7.55 -7.71
CA THR A 181 1.73 -8.86 -7.52
C THR A 181 1.59 -9.16 -6.03
N PHE A 182 0.37 -9.44 -5.60
CA PHE A 182 0.06 -9.93 -4.26
C PHE A 182 -0.40 -11.38 -4.35
N ILE A 183 0.20 -12.25 -3.55
CA ILE A 183 -0.12 -13.67 -3.48
C ILE A 183 -0.52 -13.99 -2.04
N LEU A 184 -1.71 -14.55 -1.85
CA LEU A 184 -2.21 -15.02 -0.56
C LEU A 184 -2.51 -16.52 -0.63
N ARG A 185 -1.87 -17.31 0.23
CA ARG A 185 -1.93 -18.78 0.21
C ARG A 185 -2.88 -19.33 1.28
N PRO A 186 -3.33 -20.60 1.16
CA PRO A 186 -4.23 -21.23 2.13
C PRO A 186 -3.69 -21.40 3.56
N ASP A 187 -2.38 -21.30 3.75
CA ASP A 187 -1.73 -21.32 5.07
C ASP A 187 -1.66 -19.92 5.72
N ALA A 188 -2.36 -18.94 5.15
CA ALA A 188 -2.32 -17.53 5.52
C ALA A 188 -0.92 -16.89 5.38
N SER A 189 -0.02 -17.51 4.61
CA SER A 189 1.20 -16.85 4.14
C SER A 189 0.91 -15.95 2.95
N TYR A 190 1.67 -14.88 2.81
CA TYR A 190 1.58 -13.98 1.66
C TYR A 190 2.95 -13.67 1.07
N SER A 191 2.97 -13.28 -0.20
CA SER A 191 4.12 -12.68 -0.88
C SER A 191 3.68 -11.42 -1.62
N VAL A 192 4.52 -10.39 -1.59
CA VAL A 192 4.39 -9.18 -2.42
C VAL A 192 5.59 -9.15 -3.36
N LEU A 193 5.32 -9.13 -4.65
CA LEU A 193 6.33 -9.01 -5.69
C LEU A 193 6.16 -7.69 -6.43
N VAL A 194 7.28 -7.09 -6.81
CA VAL A 194 7.34 -5.97 -7.75
C VAL A 194 8.26 -6.39 -8.88
N ASP A 195 7.78 -6.35 -10.12
CA ASP A 195 8.50 -6.77 -11.31
C ASP A 195 9.10 -8.19 -11.18
N ASN A 196 8.27 -9.14 -10.72
CA ASN A 196 8.66 -10.54 -10.39
C ASN A 196 9.74 -10.71 -9.31
N LYS A 197 10.18 -9.64 -8.66
CA LYS A 197 11.10 -9.71 -7.52
C LYS A 197 10.29 -9.71 -6.23
N GLU A 198 10.45 -10.75 -5.41
CA GLU A 198 9.84 -10.78 -4.08
C GLU A 198 10.42 -9.66 -3.22
N ARG A 199 9.55 -8.73 -2.82
CA ARG A 199 9.88 -7.58 -1.97
C ARG A 199 9.55 -7.86 -0.53
N GLU A 200 8.50 -8.62 -0.28
CA GLU A 200 8.04 -8.95 1.05
C GLU A 200 7.38 -10.33 1.06
N PHE A 201 7.54 -11.04 2.18
CA PHE A 201 6.81 -12.27 2.46
C PHE A 201 6.53 -12.37 3.96
N GLY A 202 5.49 -13.11 4.33
CA GLY A 202 5.17 -13.25 5.74
C GLY A 202 3.85 -13.95 5.98
N SER A 203 3.23 -13.63 7.12
CA SER A 203 2.00 -14.27 7.55
C SER A 203 0.97 -13.26 8.04
N MET A 204 -0.30 -13.52 7.71
CA MET A 204 -1.41 -12.70 8.19
C MET A 204 -1.52 -12.65 9.72
N TYR A 205 -1.06 -13.70 10.42
CA TYR A 205 -1.09 -13.78 11.88
C TYR A 205 -0.12 -12.79 12.57
N THR A 206 0.92 -12.35 11.87
CA THR A 206 1.96 -11.48 12.45
C THR A 206 1.91 -10.06 11.88
N ASP A 207 1.66 -9.95 10.57
CA ASP A 207 1.94 -8.74 9.81
C ASP A 207 0.73 -7.80 9.70
N TRP A 208 -0.42 -8.22 10.24
CA TRP A 208 -1.61 -7.39 10.45
C TRP A 208 -2.10 -7.49 11.90
N ASP A 209 -2.81 -6.45 12.37
CA ASP A 209 -3.49 -6.43 13.66
C ASP A 209 -4.95 -6.93 13.56
N ILE A 210 -5.19 -8.00 12.81
CA ILE A 210 -6.54 -8.56 12.60
C ILE A 210 -7.00 -9.31 13.85
N LEU A 211 -6.14 -10.16 14.39
CA LEU A 211 -6.44 -10.95 15.59
C LEU A 211 -6.05 -10.18 16.85
N PRO A 212 -6.77 -10.37 17.97
CA PRO A 212 -6.41 -9.75 19.24
C PRO A 212 -4.97 -10.10 19.64
N PRO A 213 -4.25 -9.18 20.31
CA PRO A 213 -2.85 -9.37 20.64
C PRO A 213 -2.67 -10.57 21.58
N ARG A 214 -1.75 -11.48 21.22
CA ARG A 214 -1.41 -12.72 21.97
C ARG A 214 -1.07 -12.51 23.45
N LYS A 215 -0.69 -11.28 23.84
CA LYS A 215 -0.40 -10.90 25.23
C LYS A 215 -1.34 -9.77 25.65
N ILE A 216 -2.30 -10.08 26.53
CA ILE A 216 -3.18 -9.09 27.15
C ILE A 216 -2.38 -8.39 28.26
N LYS A 217 -2.13 -7.08 28.17
CA LYS A 217 -1.62 -6.32 29.33
C LYS A 217 -2.69 -6.35 30.42
N VAL A 218 -2.33 -6.82 31.61
CA VAL A 218 -3.26 -6.90 32.75
C VAL A 218 -3.72 -5.48 33.09
N LYS A 219 -5.00 -5.20 32.83
CA LYS A 219 -5.64 -3.88 32.96
C LYS A 219 -5.62 -3.31 34.39
N ASN A 220 -5.27 -4.14 35.39
CA ASN A 220 -5.18 -3.82 36.81
C ASN A 220 -3.79 -4.11 37.41
N ALA A 221 -2.70 -4.06 36.63
CA ALA A 221 -1.36 -4.12 37.19
C ALA A 221 -1.09 -2.84 38.02
N LYS A 222 -1.40 -2.89 39.31
CA LYS A 222 -0.90 -1.90 40.26
C LYS A 222 0.58 -2.18 40.49
N LYS A 223 1.41 -1.17 40.22
CA LYS A 223 2.80 -1.13 40.65
C LYS A 223 2.83 -1.48 42.16
N PRO A 224 3.54 -2.53 42.59
CA PRO A 224 3.69 -2.83 44.02
C PRO A 224 4.16 -1.58 44.76
N VAL A 225 3.70 -1.39 46.00
CA VAL A 225 4.09 -0.23 46.82
C VAL A 225 5.61 -0.19 47.07
N ASP A 226 6.28 -1.33 46.92
CA ASP A 226 7.73 -1.53 47.06
C ASP A 226 8.50 -1.45 45.72
N TRP A 227 7.92 -0.82 44.70
CA TRP A 227 8.62 -0.65 43.43
C TRP A 227 9.58 0.53 43.49
N ASP A 228 10.85 0.19 43.58
CA ASP A 228 11.98 1.11 43.60
C ASP A 228 12.41 1.49 42.17
N ASP A 229 12.30 2.78 41.82
CA ASP A 229 12.72 3.31 40.50
C ASP A 229 14.20 3.77 40.49
N ARG A 230 15.00 3.39 41.50
CA ARG A 230 16.43 3.70 41.55
C ARG A 230 17.21 2.85 40.54
N GLU A 231 18.01 3.52 39.71
CA GLU A 231 18.68 2.92 38.55
C GLU A 231 19.92 2.07 38.90
N TYR A 232 20.46 2.13 40.14
CA TYR A 232 21.52 1.22 40.61
C TYR A 232 21.44 0.98 42.12
N ILE A 233 21.54 -0.30 42.51
CA ILE A 233 22.09 -0.75 43.79
C ILE A 233 22.84 -2.06 43.50
N ASP A 234 24.13 -2.14 43.82
CA ASP A 234 24.91 -3.39 43.74
C ASP A 234 24.94 -4.07 45.11
N ASP A 235 24.44 -5.32 45.17
CA ASP A 235 24.68 -6.25 46.28
C ASP A 235 25.19 -7.61 45.72
N PRO A 236 26.44 -8.01 46.02
CA PRO A 236 27.08 -9.22 45.46
C PRO A 236 26.57 -10.58 45.97
N GLU A 237 25.60 -10.65 46.89
CA GLU A 237 25.15 -11.90 47.51
C GLU A 237 23.70 -12.32 47.16
N ASP A 238 23.08 -11.73 46.14
CA ASP A 238 21.67 -12.02 45.80
C ASP A 238 21.50 -13.29 44.91
N VAL A 239 20.84 -14.32 45.45
CA VAL A 239 20.42 -15.53 44.72
C VAL A 239 18.94 -15.43 44.40
N LYS A 240 18.61 -15.42 43.10
CA LYS A 240 17.25 -15.36 42.54
C LYS A 240 16.26 -16.29 43.28
N PRO A 241 15.17 -15.77 43.89
CA PRO A 241 14.11 -16.61 44.44
C PRO A 241 13.32 -17.34 43.33
N GLU A 242 12.93 -18.59 43.60
CA GLU A 242 12.05 -19.38 42.73
C GLU A 242 10.65 -18.75 42.60
N GLY A 243 10.08 -18.81 41.39
CA GLY A 243 8.70 -18.38 41.11
C GLY A 243 8.53 -17.19 40.15
N TYR A 244 9.63 -16.62 39.65
CA TYR A 244 9.58 -15.63 38.56
C TYR A 244 9.48 -16.34 37.22
N ASP A 245 8.29 -16.85 36.87
CA ASP A 245 7.79 -16.96 35.49
C ASP A 245 6.40 -17.61 35.43
N SER A 246 5.57 -17.08 34.53
CA SER A 246 4.41 -17.73 33.91
C SER A 246 3.17 -18.03 34.77
N ILE A 247 2.03 -17.44 34.35
CA ILE A 247 0.70 -17.94 34.73
C ILE A 247 0.62 -19.41 34.27
N PRO A 248 0.40 -20.37 35.17
CA PRO A 248 0.38 -21.78 34.80
C PRO A 248 -0.90 -22.12 34.01
N ARG A 249 -0.76 -22.97 32.99
CA ARG A 249 -1.84 -23.48 32.13
C ARG A 249 -2.92 -24.21 32.96
N GLU A 250 -2.49 -24.81 34.06
CA GLU A 250 -3.34 -25.55 34.98
C GLU A 250 -3.13 -25.00 36.40
N ILE A 251 -4.21 -24.86 37.15
CA ILE A 251 -4.18 -24.48 38.57
C ILE A 251 -4.68 -25.66 39.39
N PRO A 252 -4.20 -25.87 40.62
CA PRO A 252 -4.75 -26.90 41.49
C PRO A 252 -6.23 -26.64 41.76
N ASP A 253 -7.05 -27.69 41.74
CA ASP A 253 -8.49 -27.58 41.98
C ASP A 253 -8.76 -27.21 43.45
N GLN A 254 -9.15 -25.95 43.68
CA GLN A 254 -9.49 -25.44 45.01
C GLN A 254 -10.74 -26.10 45.62
N LYS A 255 -11.49 -26.89 44.84
CA LYS A 255 -12.66 -27.64 45.33
C LYS A 255 -12.36 -29.10 45.62
N ALA A 256 -11.19 -29.60 45.23
CA ALA A 256 -10.78 -30.95 45.59
C ALA A 256 -10.51 -31.01 47.10
N LYS A 257 -10.97 -32.10 47.72
CA LYS A 257 -10.68 -32.44 49.10
C LYS A 257 -9.96 -33.78 49.12
N GLU A 258 -9.04 -33.90 50.06
CA GLU A 258 -8.39 -35.16 50.36
C GLU A 258 -9.44 -36.25 50.65
N PRO A 259 -9.32 -37.43 50.02
CA PRO A 259 -10.17 -38.58 50.35
C PRO A 259 -10.00 -39.01 51.81
N GLU A 260 -11.07 -39.45 52.47
CA GLU A 260 -11.02 -39.93 53.86
C GLU A 260 -10.18 -41.21 54.05
N ASP A 261 -9.89 -41.92 52.95
CA ASP A 261 -9.06 -43.12 52.87
C ASP A 261 -7.62 -42.85 52.39
N TRP A 262 -7.20 -41.58 52.35
CA TRP A 262 -5.82 -41.23 52.00
C TRP A 262 -4.86 -41.57 53.15
N ASP A 263 -3.86 -42.41 52.87
CA ASP A 263 -2.78 -42.74 53.79
C ASP A 263 -1.50 -42.03 53.34
N GLU A 264 -1.04 -41.03 54.12
CA GLU A 264 0.19 -40.27 53.81
C GLU A 264 1.47 -41.12 53.88
N GLU A 265 1.50 -42.21 54.68
CA GLU A 265 2.67 -43.11 54.79
C GLU A 265 2.81 -44.02 53.55
N GLU A 266 1.69 -44.46 52.95
CA GLU A 266 1.70 -45.27 51.72
C GLU A 266 1.65 -44.44 50.42
N ASN A 267 0.88 -43.33 50.39
CA ASN A 267 0.57 -42.59 49.16
C ASN A 267 1.32 -41.25 49.03
N GLY A 268 2.02 -40.82 50.08
CA GLY A 268 2.70 -39.53 50.14
C GLY A 268 1.76 -38.34 50.40
N HIS A 269 2.30 -37.12 50.34
CA HIS A 269 1.53 -35.91 50.60
C HIS A 269 0.49 -35.69 49.50
N TRP A 270 -0.78 -35.49 49.91
CA TRP A 270 -1.87 -35.30 48.98
C TRP A 270 -1.75 -33.95 48.24
N GLU A 271 -1.78 -33.99 46.91
CA GLU A 271 -1.86 -32.79 46.07
C GLU A 271 -3.18 -32.75 45.29
N PRO A 272 -3.90 -31.61 45.29
CA PRO A 272 -5.14 -31.48 44.55
C PRO A 272 -4.91 -31.64 43.04
N PRO A 273 -5.83 -32.32 42.31
CA PRO A 273 -5.72 -32.47 40.87
C PRO A 273 -5.69 -31.11 40.17
N LYS A 274 -4.85 -31.00 39.15
CA LYS A 274 -4.72 -29.76 38.36
C LYS A 274 -5.92 -29.64 37.41
N ILE A 275 -6.60 -28.50 37.45
CA ILE A 275 -7.69 -28.15 36.53
C ILE A 275 -7.23 -27.06 35.54
N PRO A 276 -7.81 -27.02 34.32
CA PRO A 276 -7.51 -25.96 33.37
C PRO A 276 -7.78 -24.59 33.99
N ASN A 277 -6.83 -23.68 33.89
CA ASN A 277 -6.96 -22.33 34.43
C ASN A 277 -8.00 -21.53 33.61
N PRO A 278 -9.15 -21.13 34.15
CA PRO A 278 -10.17 -20.38 33.41
C PRO A 278 -9.71 -18.97 33.00
N ALA A 279 -8.63 -18.45 33.60
CA ALA A 279 -7.98 -17.20 33.19
C ALA A 279 -6.99 -17.39 32.02
N TYR A 280 -6.63 -18.63 31.68
CA TYR A 280 -5.80 -18.97 30.53
C TYR A 280 -6.69 -19.07 29.29
N LYS A 281 -6.81 -17.96 28.54
CA LYS A 281 -7.43 -18.00 27.21
C LYS A 281 -6.46 -18.61 26.21
N GLU A 282 -6.73 -19.84 25.79
CA GLU A 282 -6.08 -20.42 24.62
C GLU A 282 -6.48 -19.55 23.41
N PHE A 283 -5.51 -18.90 22.77
CA PHE A 283 -5.76 -18.16 21.53
C PHE A 283 -6.01 -19.19 20.44
N GLU A 284 -7.26 -19.29 19.97
CA GLU A 284 -7.56 -20.06 18.76
C GLU A 284 -7.14 -19.21 17.56
N ASP A 285 -6.11 -19.65 16.84
CA ASP A 285 -5.78 -19.09 15.53
C ASP A 285 -6.97 -19.38 14.60
N ASP A 286 -7.55 -18.35 13.97
CA ASP A 286 -8.62 -18.52 12.97
C ASP A 286 -8.02 -19.19 11.72
N PRO A 287 -8.29 -20.49 11.47
CA PRO A 287 -7.65 -21.21 10.36
C PRO A 287 -8.11 -20.69 9.00
N ASP A 288 -9.25 -19.99 8.95
CA ASP A 288 -9.83 -19.38 7.75
C ASP A 288 -9.48 -17.89 7.66
N LEU A 289 -8.50 -17.37 8.42
CA LEU A 289 -8.09 -15.96 8.41
C LEU A 289 -7.73 -15.45 7.00
N TYR A 290 -7.16 -16.32 6.16
CA TYR A 290 -6.82 -16.01 4.76
C TYR A 290 -8.03 -15.93 3.82
N VAL A 291 -9.18 -16.48 4.23
CA VAL A 291 -10.38 -16.55 3.39
C VAL A 291 -11.03 -15.18 3.37
N LEU A 292 -10.90 -14.50 2.24
CA LEU A 292 -11.57 -13.23 2.02
C LEU A 292 -13.07 -13.48 1.80
N LYS A 293 -13.88 -12.45 2.06
CA LYS A 293 -15.29 -12.49 1.65
C LYS A 293 -15.37 -12.78 0.14
N PRO A 294 -16.37 -13.54 -0.34
CA PRO A 294 -16.49 -13.88 -1.75
C PRO A 294 -16.36 -12.65 -2.66
N ILE A 295 -15.43 -12.70 -3.59
CA ILE A 295 -15.09 -11.57 -4.46
C ILE A 295 -16.00 -11.61 -5.68
N ARG A 296 -16.53 -10.44 -6.07
CA ARG A 296 -17.48 -10.32 -7.18
C ARG A 296 -17.18 -9.14 -8.11
N TYR A 297 -16.34 -8.21 -7.67
CA TYR A 297 -15.94 -7.07 -8.49
C TYR A 297 -14.46 -6.74 -8.27
N ALA A 298 -13.82 -6.24 -9.32
CA ALA A 298 -12.54 -5.54 -9.24
C ALA A 298 -12.80 -4.06 -9.55
N GLY A 299 -12.11 -3.16 -8.87
CA GLY A 299 -12.31 -1.73 -9.08
C GLY A 299 -11.06 -0.91 -8.85
N ILE A 300 -10.98 0.21 -9.56
CA ILE A 300 -9.96 1.25 -9.37
C ILE A 300 -10.68 2.44 -8.77
N GLU A 301 -10.29 2.83 -7.57
CA GLU A 301 -10.80 4.02 -6.90
C GLU A 301 -9.64 4.82 -6.32
N VAL A 302 -9.27 5.91 -6.99
CA VAL A 302 -8.09 6.71 -6.62
C VAL A 302 -8.36 8.20 -6.74
N TRP A 303 -7.75 8.98 -5.86
CA TRP A 303 -7.61 10.42 -6.02
C TRP A 303 -6.26 10.72 -6.67
N GLN A 304 -6.21 11.67 -7.61
CA GLN A 304 -4.95 12.16 -8.17
C GLN A 304 -4.97 13.69 -8.35
N VAL A 305 -3.93 14.35 -7.86
CA VAL A 305 -3.67 15.78 -8.10
C VAL A 305 -3.28 15.99 -9.56
N LYS A 306 -2.24 15.29 -10.03
CA LYS A 306 -1.84 15.26 -11.44
C LYS A 306 -2.22 13.92 -12.04
N ALA A 307 -3.08 13.94 -13.04
CA ALA A 307 -3.54 12.76 -13.74
C ALA A 307 -2.50 12.27 -14.76
N GLY A 308 -2.56 10.98 -15.11
CA GLY A 308 -1.68 10.36 -16.08
C GLY A 308 -1.30 8.91 -15.76
N SER A 309 -1.73 8.34 -14.63
CA SER A 309 -1.42 6.96 -14.30
C SER A 309 -2.19 6.02 -15.22
N ILE A 310 -1.48 5.06 -15.81
CA ILE A 310 -2.01 4.09 -16.76
C ILE A 310 -2.08 2.75 -16.05
N PHE A 311 -3.28 2.17 -15.97
CA PHE A 311 -3.50 0.83 -15.44
C PHE A 311 -3.70 -0.15 -16.58
N ASP A 312 -3.07 -1.32 -16.48
CA ASP A 312 -3.13 -2.35 -17.51
C ASP A 312 -2.79 -3.75 -16.94
N ASN A 313 -3.03 -4.81 -17.71
CA ASN A 313 -2.66 -6.20 -17.40
C ASN A 313 -3.19 -6.67 -16.04
N ILE A 314 -4.46 -6.42 -15.74
CA ILE A 314 -5.09 -6.80 -14.46
C ILE A 314 -5.43 -8.29 -14.50
N LEU A 315 -4.81 -9.06 -13.62
CA LEU A 315 -4.97 -10.50 -13.45
C LEU A 315 -5.43 -10.81 -12.02
N ILE A 316 -6.49 -11.62 -11.92
CA ILE A 316 -6.92 -12.29 -10.69
C ILE A 316 -7.03 -13.77 -10.99
N SER A 317 -6.21 -14.60 -10.34
CA SER A 317 -6.14 -16.04 -10.58
C SER A 317 -5.79 -16.81 -9.30
N ASP A 318 -5.68 -18.14 -9.40
CA ASP A 318 -5.11 -19.00 -8.34
C ASP A 318 -3.73 -19.58 -8.69
N ASP A 319 -3.08 -19.05 -9.73
CA ASP A 319 -1.86 -19.58 -10.33
C ASP A 319 -0.72 -18.52 -10.32
N PRO A 320 0.20 -18.61 -9.34
CA PRO A 320 1.37 -17.75 -9.24
C PRO A 320 2.34 -17.89 -10.41
N GLU A 321 2.47 -19.08 -10.97
CA GLU A 321 3.41 -19.38 -12.06
C GLU A 321 2.95 -18.71 -13.36
N TYR A 322 1.65 -18.80 -13.68
CA TYR A 322 1.06 -18.07 -14.81
C TYR A 322 1.18 -16.54 -14.66
N ALA A 323 0.96 -16.03 -13.44
CA ALA A 323 1.14 -14.62 -13.17
C ALA A 323 2.60 -14.17 -13.41
N ARG A 324 3.58 -14.97 -12.98
CA ARG A 324 5.00 -14.71 -13.24
C ARG A 324 5.33 -14.73 -14.73
N SER A 325 4.85 -15.72 -15.48
CA SER A 325 5.14 -15.80 -16.92
C SER A 325 4.62 -14.58 -17.68
N MET A 326 3.44 -14.06 -17.31
CA MET A 326 2.90 -12.83 -17.91
C MET A 326 3.84 -11.63 -17.76
N VAL A 327 4.46 -11.46 -16.58
CA VAL A 327 5.41 -10.37 -16.32
C VAL A 327 6.70 -10.58 -17.10
N ASP A 328 7.23 -11.81 -17.12
CA ASP A 328 8.46 -12.14 -17.84
C ASP A 328 8.30 -11.93 -19.35
N ASP A 329 7.21 -12.43 -19.92
CA ASP A 329 6.87 -12.25 -21.34
C ASP A 329 6.69 -10.78 -21.70
N TYR A 330 6.01 -10.01 -20.83
CA TYR A 330 5.83 -8.58 -21.04
C TYR A 330 7.18 -7.85 -21.06
N PHE A 331 8.05 -8.08 -20.07
CA PHE A 331 9.33 -7.37 -20.01
C PHE A 331 10.30 -7.82 -21.09
N ALA A 332 10.30 -9.09 -21.48
CA ALA A 332 11.11 -9.59 -22.58
C ALA A 332 10.79 -8.85 -23.91
N GLN A 333 9.53 -8.48 -24.12
CA GLN A 333 9.07 -7.83 -25.35
C GLN A 333 9.17 -6.30 -25.30
N HIS A 334 8.88 -5.68 -24.14
CA HIS A 334 8.58 -4.24 -24.08
C HIS A 334 9.53 -3.41 -23.23
N ARG A 335 10.33 -4.01 -22.33
CA ARG A 335 11.06 -3.25 -21.32
C ARG A 335 12.15 -2.36 -21.91
N GLU A 336 12.91 -2.88 -22.85
CA GLU A 336 14.05 -2.15 -23.43
C GLU A 336 13.55 -1.02 -24.35
N SER A 337 12.53 -1.28 -25.19
CA SER A 337 11.93 -0.24 -26.03
C SER A 337 11.30 0.88 -25.19
N GLU A 338 10.60 0.55 -24.10
CA GLU A 338 10.05 1.54 -23.17
C GLU A 338 11.15 2.45 -22.58
N LYS A 339 12.26 1.86 -22.12
CA LYS A 339 13.40 2.61 -21.54
C LYS A 339 14.07 3.52 -22.56
N GLU A 340 14.27 3.04 -23.79
CA GLU A 340 14.91 3.82 -24.85
C GLU A 340 14.05 5.04 -25.21
N LEU A 341 12.75 4.84 -25.42
CA LEU A 341 11.80 5.92 -25.70
C LEU A 341 11.69 6.91 -24.54
N PHE A 342 11.72 6.41 -23.29
CA PHE A 342 11.74 7.26 -22.12
C PHE A 342 13.02 8.11 -22.05
N ALA A 343 14.19 7.50 -22.28
CA ALA A 343 15.46 8.21 -22.27
C ALA A 343 15.54 9.28 -23.38
N GLU A 344 14.99 8.99 -24.57
CA GLU A 344 14.87 9.96 -25.65
C GLU A 344 13.94 11.12 -25.28
N ALA A 345 12.74 10.81 -24.75
CA ALA A 345 11.78 11.83 -24.30
C ALA A 345 12.35 12.74 -23.21
N GLU A 346 13.14 12.17 -22.29
CA GLU A 346 13.80 12.90 -21.21
C GLU A 346 14.94 13.80 -21.73
N LYS A 347 15.71 13.31 -22.70
CA LYS A 347 16.74 14.12 -23.39
C LYS A 347 16.11 15.29 -24.13
N GLU A 348 15.00 15.07 -24.82
CA GLU A 348 14.26 16.12 -25.51
C GLU A 348 13.67 17.14 -24.53
N ARG A 349 13.09 16.68 -23.41
CA ARG A 349 12.60 17.55 -22.34
C ARG A 349 13.71 18.45 -21.79
N LYS A 350 14.85 17.86 -21.47
CA LYS A 350 16.00 18.60 -20.95
C LYS A 350 16.52 19.63 -21.96
N ALA A 351 16.60 19.26 -23.25
CA ALA A 351 17.02 20.19 -24.30
C ALA A 351 16.06 21.39 -24.43
N ARG A 352 14.74 21.17 -24.33
CA ARG A 352 13.75 22.26 -24.32
C ARG A 352 13.91 23.16 -23.09
N GLU A 353 14.09 22.59 -21.91
CA GLU A 353 14.28 23.35 -20.67
C GLU A 353 15.57 24.19 -20.68
N ASP A 354 16.67 23.63 -21.20
CA ASP A 354 17.94 24.34 -21.35
C ASP A 354 17.81 25.51 -22.35
N GLU A 355 17.06 25.32 -23.44
CA GLU A 355 16.76 26.35 -24.43
C GLU A 355 15.87 27.46 -23.85
N GLU A 356 14.80 27.11 -23.13
CA GLU A 356 13.94 28.07 -22.44
C GLU A 356 14.73 28.87 -21.38
N ALA A 357 15.60 28.20 -20.63
CA ALA A 357 16.49 28.84 -19.66
C ALA A 357 17.49 29.79 -20.34
N ARG A 358 18.01 29.42 -21.53
CA ARG A 358 18.88 30.29 -22.33
C ARG A 358 18.14 31.54 -22.80
N ILE A 359 16.95 31.38 -23.36
CA ILE A 359 16.08 32.49 -23.79
C ILE A 359 15.75 33.41 -22.61
N ALA A 360 15.41 32.84 -21.44
CA ALA A 360 15.11 33.62 -20.24
C ALA A 360 16.33 34.41 -19.72
N ARG A 361 17.54 33.84 -19.82
CA ARG A 361 18.79 34.54 -19.47
C ARG A 361 19.08 35.68 -20.43
N GLU A 362 18.98 35.43 -21.74
CA GLU A 362 19.19 36.45 -22.78
C GLU A 362 18.17 37.60 -22.64
N GLU A 363 16.90 37.29 -22.35
CA GLU A 363 15.88 38.29 -22.07
C GLU A 363 16.16 39.05 -20.77
N GLY A 364 16.60 38.37 -19.72
CA GLY A 364 16.99 38.97 -18.45
C GLY A 364 18.15 39.96 -18.61
N GLU A 365 19.17 39.61 -19.40
CA GLU A 365 20.28 40.50 -19.75
C GLU A 365 19.82 41.71 -20.56
N ARG A 366 18.94 41.52 -21.55
CA ARG A 366 18.36 42.61 -22.33
C ARG A 366 17.60 43.59 -21.42
N ARG A 367 16.74 43.08 -20.53
CA ARG A 367 16.01 43.90 -19.54
C ARG A 367 16.95 44.64 -18.58
N ARG A 368 18.09 44.03 -18.20
CA ARG A 368 19.11 44.68 -17.36
C ARG A 368 19.80 45.83 -18.09
N LYS A 369 20.16 45.66 -19.36
CA LYS A 369 20.75 46.72 -20.21
C LYS A 369 19.79 47.90 -20.36
N GLU A 370 18.53 47.64 -20.70
CA GLU A 370 17.49 48.69 -20.83
C GLU A 370 17.26 49.47 -19.52
N ARG A 371 17.30 48.80 -18.36
CA ARG A 371 17.23 49.48 -17.05
C ARG A 371 18.47 50.33 -16.80
N GLY A 372 19.67 49.82 -17.09
CA GLY A 372 20.93 50.56 -16.98
C GLY A 372 20.91 51.85 -17.80
N ASP A 373 20.43 51.78 -19.04
CA ASP A 373 20.30 52.94 -19.93
C ASP A 373 19.30 53.97 -19.38
N ARG A 374 18.18 53.52 -18.80
CA ARG A 374 17.17 54.39 -18.19
C ARG A 374 17.69 55.14 -16.96
N TYR A 375 18.45 54.49 -16.08
CA TYR A 375 19.07 55.14 -14.92
C TYR A 375 20.23 56.06 -15.31
N GLY A 376 21.05 55.68 -16.30
CA GLY A 376 22.08 56.54 -16.87
C GLY A 376 21.52 57.83 -17.49
N HIS A 377 20.33 57.78 -18.08
CA HIS A 377 19.66 58.96 -18.63
C HIS A 377 19.07 59.90 -17.56
N ARG A 378 18.70 59.38 -16.38
CA ARG A 378 18.17 60.18 -15.25
C ARG A 378 19.27 60.98 -14.56
N ASP A 379 20.45 60.38 -14.38
CA ASP A 379 21.63 61.06 -13.83
C ASP A 379 22.17 62.17 -14.76
N ARG A 380 22.09 61.96 -16.08
CA ARG A 380 22.42 63.03 -17.04
C ARG A 380 21.43 64.20 -16.96
N ARG A 381 20.12 63.98 -16.76
CA ARG A 381 19.15 65.08 -16.59
C ARG A 381 19.32 65.87 -15.29
N HIS A 382 19.76 65.24 -14.19
CA HIS A 382 20.05 65.96 -12.95
C HIS A 382 21.33 66.79 -13.03
N ARG A 383 22.32 66.37 -13.84
CA ARG A 383 23.54 67.16 -14.05
C ARG A 383 23.30 68.45 -14.86
N TYR A 384 22.29 68.50 -15.73
CA TYR A 384 21.96 69.69 -16.52
C TYR A 384 21.05 70.71 -15.83
N LYS A 385 20.43 70.39 -14.69
CA LYS A 385 19.59 71.34 -13.92
C LYS A 385 20.32 72.03 -12.76
N ARG A 386 21.66 71.96 -12.73
CA ARG A 386 22.48 72.53 -11.65
C ARG A 386 23.33 73.73 -12.10
N HIS A 387 22.74 74.63 -12.88
CA HIS A 387 23.32 75.96 -13.12
C HIS A 387 22.20 77.00 -13.19
N HIS A 388 21.73 77.48 -12.03
CA HIS A 388 21.49 78.91 -11.78
C HIS A 388 21.08 79.20 -10.31
N ARG A 389 21.94 80.01 -9.66
CA ARG A 389 21.76 80.97 -8.54
C ARG A 389 21.22 80.53 -7.16
N ARG A 390 22.13 80.65 -6.17
CA ARG A 390 22.05 81.26 -4.81
C ARG A 390 20.67 81.45 -4.17
N ASP A 391 20.50 80.94 -2.94
CA ASP A 391 20.38 81.77 -1.71
C ASP A 391 20.34 80.92 -0.41
N TYR A 392 21.02 81.45 0.62
CA TYR A 392 20.81 81.41 2.08
C TYR A 392 20.35 80.14 2.86
N MET A 393 21.24 79.70 3.77
CA MET A 393 21.11 79.42 5.22
C MET A 393 19.95 78.59 5.85
N ASP A 394 20.35 77.93 6.96
CA ASP A 394 19.56 77.37 8.09
C ASP A 394 18.83 76.03 7.83
N ASP A 395 18.78 75.02 8.70
CA ASP A 395 19.19 74.86 10.10
C ASP A 395 19.30 73.36 10.46
N TYR A 396 20.20 73.09 11.40
CA TYR A 396 20.25 72.07 12.45
C TYR A 396 19.26 70.87 12.54
N HIS A 397 19.88 69.72 12.85
CA HIS A 397 19.57 68.76 13.94
C HIS A 397 18.42 67.72 13.89
N LEU A 398 18.87 66.46 14.10
CA LEU A 398 18.35 65.42 15.01
C LEU A 398 17.11 64.60 14.54
N TYR A 399 16.95 63.29 14.79
CA TYR A 399 17.48 62.38 15.81
C TYR A 399 17.38 60.93 15.29
N ASP A 400 18.29 60.07 15.74
CA ASP A 400 18.31 58.60 15.58
C ASP A 400 17.17 57.89 16.34
N SER A 401 17.01 56.60 16.00
CA SER A 401 16.73 55.46 16.91
C SER A 401 15.35 54.76 16.90
N GLU A 402 15.48 53.43 16.76
CA GLU A 402 14.62 52.33 17.23
C GLU A 402 13.25 52.05 16.57
N PHE A 403 13.11 50.90 15.91
CA PHE A 403 12.55 49.69 16.55
C PHE A 403 12.60 48.46 15.62
N SER A 404 13.24 47.41 16.12
CA SER A 404 13.11 46.02 15.68
C SER A 404 11.83 45.42 16.26
N CYS A 405 11.01 44.71 15.47
CA CYS A 405 10.43 43.41 15.85
C CYS A 405 9.53 42.77 14.76
N ARG A 406 9.96 41.58 14.30
CA ARG A 406 9.25 40.29 14.26
C ARG A 406 7.70 40.25 14.12
N MET A 407 7.21 39.50 13.13
CA MET A 407 6.20 38.41 13.23
C MET A 407 5.86 37.94 11.79
N SER A 408 5.96 36.69 11.36
CA SER A 408 5.55 35.35 11.86
C SER A 408 4.47 34.77 10.94
N TYR A 409 4.74 33.55 10.50
CA TYR A 409 3.92 32.63 9.72
C TYR A 409 2.50 32.46 10.27
N LYS A 410 1.52 32.27 9.38
CA LYS A 410 0.26 31.57 9.68
C LYS A 410 -0.03 30.52 8.62
N ALA A 411 0.21 29.27 9.00
CA ALA A 411 -0.43 28.09 8.44
C ALA A 411 -1.87 28.01 8.97
N GLN A 412 -2.83 27.68 8.11
CA GLN A 412 -4.22 27.41 8.50
C GLN A 412 -4.42 25.90 8.58
N TRP A 413 -4.65 25.43 9.81
CA TRP A 413 -5.29 24.15 10.12
C TRP A 413 -6.75 24.39 10.49
N TRP A 414 -7.54 23.33 10.28
CA TRP A 414 -8.94 23.09 10.63
C TRP A 414 -9.41 23.62 12.00
N PRO A 415 -10.72 23.84 12.18
CA PRO A 415 -11.37 23.71 13.48
C PRO A 415 -12.27 22.47 13.52
N GLY A 416 -11.99 21.57 14.46
CA GLY A 416 -12.97 20.62 14.98
C GLY A 416 -13.40 21.06 16.39
N GLY A 417 -14.70 20.87 16.68
CA GLY A 417 -15.20 20.61 18.03
C GLY A 417 -15.47 21.82 18.94
N GLY A 418 -16.75 22.09 19.18
CA GLY A 418 -17.24 22.88 20.31
C GLY A 418 -18.56 22.30 20.82
N PHE A 419 -18.48 21.60 21.95
CA PHE A 419 -19.61 21.21 22.80
C PHE A 419 -20.34 22.45 23.34
N GLY A 420 -21.67 22.33 23.54
CA GLY A 420 -22.49 23.30 24.25
C GLY A 420 -23.89 22.76 24.59
N ASN A 421 -23.98 22.20 25.79
CA ASN A 421 -25.11 22.05 26.73
C ASN A 421 -26.59 22.04 26.26
N ASP A 422 -27.25 20.97 26.68
CA ASP A 422 -28.48 20.92 27.49
C ASP A 422 -29.17 22.26 27.82
N ASN A 423 -30.38 22.44 27.27
CA ASN A 423 -31.59 22.72 28.03
C ASN A 423 -32.84 22.61 27.13
N GLN A 424 -33.81 21.81 27.60
CA GLN A 424 -35.18 21.53 27.11
C GLN A 424 -35.37 20.48 26.02
#